data_AF-A0A2U2NC79-F1
#
_entry.id   AF-A0A2U2NC79-F1
#
_cell.length_a   1.000
_cell.length_b   1.000
_cell.length_c   1.000
_cell.angle_alpha   90.00
_cell.angle_beta   90.00
_cell.angle_gamma   90.00
#
_symmetry.space_group_name_H-M   'P 1'
#
loop_
_entity.id
_entity.type
_entity.pdbx_description
1 polymer ?
#
loop_
_entity_poly.entity_id
_entity_poly.type
_entity_poly.pdbx_seq_one_letter_code
_entity_poly.pdbx_strand_id
1 'polypeptide(L)'
;MSLTETNPELIPEWDREKNLPLTPDNVTKGSSKRVWWKCPKGHSWQSQITVRTRGHGCPVCTGQLIVPGVNDLPTLHPEIMSEWDDKANPVGMKSSSRYKAHWKCPQGHKWVTEVRQRAQRGHGCPVCGSKWNTSFGEQTLMFYLSRDYSRTVRNRAIIKGQEADVWIPGLNTVIEHDSWRWHPDTTAKDPIWVEHGLNIIHVVAGFHNKVDGNRIEYDCRHDTQRKNLANAVQQVELLLGIKPVRPIDPKKDSPRILRRCSRKN
;
A
#
# COMPACT_ATOMS: atom_id res chain seq x y z
N MET A 1 -23.68 -32.47 -24.01
CA MET A 1 -23.99 -31.67 -22.82
C MET A 1 -23.80 -30.19 -23.15
N SER A 2 -24.79 -29.38 -22.80
CA SER A 2 -24.80 -27.94 -23.00
C SER A 2 -23.89 -27.22 -21.99
N LEU A 3 -23.64 -25.92 -22.20
CA LEU A 3 -22.87 -25.10 -21.27
C LEU A 3 -23.58 -24.97 -19.92
N THR A 4 -24.93 -24.89 -19.91
CA THR A 4 -25.75 -24.89 -18.69
C THR A 4 -25.49 -26.14 -17.85
N GLU A 5 -25.39 -27.31 -18.49
CA GLU A 5 -25.20 -28.59 -17.81
C GLU A 5 -23.76 -28.75 -17.30
N THR A 6 -22.75 -28.36 -18.09
CA THR A 6 -21.34 -28.64 -17.73
C THR A 6 -20.67 -27.54 -16.92
N ASN A 7 -21.18 -26.31 -16.98
CA ASN A 7 -20.58 -25.12 -16.38
C ASN A 7 -21.65 -24.15 -15.82
N PRO A 8 -22.53 -24.61 -14.90
CA PRO A 8 -23.59 -23.78 -14.34
C PRO A 8 -23.06 -22.50 -13.64
N GLU A 9 -21.83 -22.54 -13.13
CA GLU A 9 -21.17 -21.40 -12.49
C GLU A 9 -20.88 -20.23 -13.43
N LEU A 10 -20.86 -20.46 -14.75
CA LEU A 10 -20.58 -19.43 -15.76
C LEU A 10 -21.85 -18.73 -16.26
N ILE A 11 -23.03 -19.31 -16.02
CA ILE A 11 -24.31 -18.80 -16.49
C ILE A 11 -24.64 -17.39 -15.96
N PRO A 12 -24.33 -17.05 -14.68
CA PRO A 12 -24.48 -15.68 -14.20
C PRO A 12 -23.64 -14.65 -14.96
N GLU A 13 -22.56 -15.08 -15.62
CA GLU A 13 -21.73 -14.19 -16.43
C GLU A 13 -22.16 -14.11 -17.90
N TRP A 14 -23.15 -14.88 -18.35
CA TRP A 14 -23.63 -14.81 -19.74
C TRP A 14 -24.44 -13.52 -19.97
N ASP A 15 -24.01 -12.68 -20.91
CA ASP A 15 -24.73 -11.46 -21.26
C ASP A 15 -25.93 -11.80 -22.16
N ARG A 16 -27.10 -12.04 -21.53
CA ARG A 16 -28.31 -12.54 -22.22
C ARG A 16 -28.72 -11.65 -23.38
N GLU A 17 -28.83 -10.34 -23.15
CA GLU A 17 -29.30 -9.37 -24.15
C GLU A 17 -28.36 -9.32 -25.36
N LYS A 18 -27.04 -9.29 -25.13
CA LYS A 18 -26.05 -9.16 -26.22
C LYS A 18 -25.78 -10.46 -26.98
N ASN A 19 -26.21 -11.59 -26.45
CA ASN A 19 -26.02 -12.89 -27.08
C ASN A 19 -27.27 -13.40 -27.80
N LEU A 20 -28.42 -12.73 -27.69
CA LEU A 20 -29.63 -13.16 -28.41
C LEU A 20 -29.37 -13.30 -29.91
N PRO A 21 -29.91 -14.35 -30.56
CA PRO A 21 -30.81 -15.38 -30.01
C PRO A 21 -30.10 -16.57 -29.34
N LEU A 22 -28.78 -16.56 -29.23
CA LEU A 22 -27.99 -17.67 -28.69
C LEU A 22 -28.15 -17.79 -27.16
N THR A 23 -28.51 -18.98 -26.69
CA THR A 23 -28.56 -19.29 -25.25
C THR A 23 -27.42 -20.23 -24.83
N PRO A 24 -27.09 -20.30 -23.53
CA PRO A 24 -26.13 -21.28 -23.01
C PRO A 24 -26.52 -22.74 -23.31
N ASP A 25 -27.81 -23.02 -23.49
CA ASP A 25 -28.31 -24.36 -23.84
C ASP A 25 -27.99 -24.76 -25.29
N ASN A 26 -27.72 -23.78 -26.17
CA ASN A 26 -27.41 -24.03 -27.58
C ASN A 26 -25.92 -24.28 -27.85
N VAL A 27 -25.06 -24.22 -26.84
CA VAL A 27 -23.59 -24.28 -27.00
C VAL A 27 -22.97 -25.27 -26.03
N THR A 28 -21.79 -25.78 -26.38
CA THR A 28 -21.01 -26.68 -25.52
C THR A 28 -19.80 -25.94 -24.93
N LYS A 29 -19.25 -26.45 -23.82
CA LYS A 29 -18.04 -25.87 -23.17
C LYS A 29 -16.80 -25.77 -24.05
N GLY A 30 -16.72 -26.56 -25.13
CA GLY A 30 -15.59 -26.59 -26.07
C GLY A 30 -15.76 -25.66 -27.28
N SER A 31 -16.88 -24.93 -27.36
CA SER A 31 -17.18 -24.07 -28.50
C SER A 31 -16.17 -22.91 -28.67
N SER A 32 -15.74 -22.67 -29.89
CA SER A 32 -14.91 -21.52 -30.28
C SER A 32 -15.73 -20.24 -30.56
N LYS A 33 -17.07 -20.30 -30.46
CA LYS A 33 -17.93 -19.13 -30.62
C LYS A 33 -17.55 -18.06 -29.61
N ARG A 34 -17.36 -16.83 -30.09
CA ARG A 34 -17.19 -15.65 -29.25
C ARG A 34 -18.55 -15.13 -28.83
N VAL A 35 -18.74 -15.01 -27.52
CA VAL A 35 -19.98 -14.53 -26.91
C VAL A 35 -19.63 -13.42 -25.92
N TRP A 36 -20.62 -12.62 -25.59
CA TRP A 36 -20.52 -11.57 -24.59
C TRP A 36 -20.66 -12.16 -23.18
N TRP A 37 -19.72 -11.79 -22.33
CA TRP A 37 -19.71 -12.09 -20.91
C TRP A 37 -19.82 -10.79 -20.14
N LYS A 38 -20.43 -10.83 -18.95
CA LYS A 38 -20.54 -9.71 -18.02
C LYS A 38 -20.21 -10.18 -16.61
N CYS A 39 -19.18 -9.61 -16.00
CA CYS A 39 -18.72 -10.07 -14.69
C CYS A 39 -19.57 -9.43 -13.59
N PRO A 40 -19.47 -9.90 -12.33
CA PRO A 40 -20.20 -9.30 -11.20
C PRO A 40 -19.92 -7.82 -10.95
N LYS A 41 -18.77 -7.29 -11.44
CA LYS A 41 -18.45 -5.86 -11.39
C LYS A 41 -19.07 -5.03 -12.54
N GLY A 42 -19.86 -5.66 -13.40
CA GLY A 42 -20.57 -5.01 -14.51
C GLY A 42 -19.77 -4.85 -15.79
N HIS A 43 -18.49 -5.24 -15.85
CA HIS A 43 -17.69 -5.14 -17.08
C HIS A 43 -18.17 -6.16 -18.11
N SER A 44 -18.52 -5.70 -19.32
CA SER A 44 -18.81 -6.57 -20.47
C SER A 44 -17.57 -6.80 -21.33
N TRP A 45 -17.33 -8.04 -21.79
CA TRP A 45 -16.28 -8.36 -22.76
C TRP A 45 -16.67 -9.54 -23.64
N GLN A 46 -16.02 -9.67 -24.80
CA GLN A 46 -16.18 -10.83 -25.68
C GLN A 46 -15.04 -11.84 -25.48
N SER A 47 -15.39 -13.12 -25.33
CA SER A 47 -14.42 -14.22 -25.28
C SER A 47 -15.00 -15.48 -25.91
N GLN A 48 -14.13 -16.38 -26.38
CA GLN A 48 -14.57 -17.70 -26.81
C GLN A 48 -15.09 -18.48 -25.59
N ILE A 49 -16.14 -19.29 -25.79
CA ILE A 49 -16.68 -20.14 -24.72
C ILE A 49 -15.60 -21.07 -24.16
N THR A 50 -14.81 -21.71 -25.03
CA THR A 50 -13.70 -22.58 -24.60
C THR A 50 -12.63 -21.87 -23.77
N VAL A 51 -12.39 -20.58 -24.03
CA VAL A 51 -11.42 -19.78 -23.27
C VAL A 51 -12.00 -19.45 -21.90
N ARG A 52 -13.28 -19.08 -21.81
CA ARG A 52 -13.95 -18.81 -20.53
C ARG A 52 -14.03 -20.06 -19.65
N THR A 53 -14.36 -21.22 -20.23
CA THR A 53 -14.48 -22.50 -19.51
C THR A 53 -13.13 -23.06 -19.03
N ARG A 54 -12.02 -22.66 -19.65
CA ARG A 54 -10.64 -22.90 -19.15
C ARG A 54 -10.23 -21.97 -18.00
N GLY A 55 -11.09 -21.05 -17.59
CA GLY A 55 -10.87 -20.18 -16.42
C GLY A 55 -10.41 -18.75 -16.73
N HIS A 56 -10.29 -18.36 -18.00
CA HIS A 56 -9.96 -16.95 -18.33
C HIS A 56 -11.17 -16.04 -18.09
N GLY A 57 -11.09 -15.20 -17.06
CA GLY A 57 -12.17 -14.29 -16.67
C GLY A 57 -12.12 -12.91 -17.34
N CYS A 58 -12.73 -11.94 -16.66
CA CYS A 58 -12.84 -10.56 -17.13
C CYS A 58 -11.46 -9.88 -17.33
N PRO A 59 -11.12 -9.41 -18.55
CA PRO A 59 -9.82 -8.79 -18.83
C PRO A 59 -9.63 -7.45 -18.13
N VAL A 60 -10.71 -6.74 -17.78
CA VAL A 60 -10.64 -5.51 -16.97
C VAL A 60 -10.26 -5.85 -15.53
N CYS A 61 -10.89 -6.86 -14.93
CA CYS A 61 -10.59 -7.28 -13.56
C CYS A 61 -9.15 -7.80 -13.39
N THR A 62 -8.61 -8.49 -14.40
CA THR A 62 -7.24 -9.00 -14.41
C THR A 62 -6.21 -7.96 -14.87
N GLY A 63 -6.65 -6.78 -15.32
CA GLY A 63 -5.79 -5.74 -15.86
C GLY A 63 -5.09 -6.11 -17.17
N GLN A 64 -5.70 -7.02 -17.96
CA GLN A 64 -5.29 -7.28 -19.34
C GLN A 64 -5.85 -6.21 -20.29
N LEU A 65 -7.06 -5.73 -20.03
CA LEU A 65 -7.66 -4.59 -20.70
C LEU A 65 -7.72 -3.40 -19.73
N ILE A 66 -7.14 -2.27 -20.12
CA ILE A 66 -7.15 -1.05 -19.32
C ILE A 66 -8.24 -0.12 -19.83
N VAL A 67 -9.11 0.28 -18.91
CA VAL A 67 -10.24 1.17 -19.13
C VAL A 67 -10.02 2.41 -18.26
N PRO A 68 -9.82 3.59 -18.88
CA PRO A 68 -9.69 4.85 -18.16
C PRO A 68 -10.86 5.09 -17.21
N GLY A 69 -10.59 5.57 -16.00
CA GLY A 69 -11.63 5.82 -15.00
C GLY A 69 -12.10 4.58 -14.23
N VAL A 70 -11.56 3.39 -14.54
CA VAL A 70 -11.97 2.12 -13.92
C VAL A 70 -10.78 1.40 -13.28
N ASN A 71 -9.75 1.09 -14.07
CA ASN A 71 -8.61 0.28 -13.61
C ASN A 71 -7.24 0.81 -14.09
N ASP A 72 -7.19 2.02 -14.62
CA ASP A 72 -5.97 2.71 -14.98
C ASP A 72 -5.26 3.29 -13.75
N LEU A 73 -3.97 3.59 -13.93
CA LEU A 73 -3.06 4.04 -12.90
C LEU A 73 -3.55 5.34 -12.23
N PRO A 74 -4.00 6.38 -12.96
CA PRO A 74 -4.50 7.61 -12.33
C PRO A 74 -5.74 7.37 -11.44
N THR A 75 -6.64 6.47 -11.84
CA THR A 75 -7.84 6.15 -11.06
C THR A 75 -7.50 5.37 -9.79
N LEU A 76 -6.62 4.38 -9.89
CA LEU A 76 -6.30 3.50 -8.76
C LEU A 76 -5.22 4.06 -7.82
N HIS A 77 -4.36 4.95 -8.32
CA HIS A 77 -3.22 5.53 -7.61
C HIS A 77 -3.07 7.04 -7.88
N PRO A 78 -4.08 7.87 -7.59
CA PRO A 78 -4.00 9.31 -7.82
C PRO A 78 -2.86 9.97 -7.01
N GLU A 79 -2.47 9.39 -5.87
CA GLU A 79 -1.45 9.93 -4.96
C GLU A 79 -0.04 10.00 -5.57
N ILE A 80 0.27 9.14 -6.55
CA ILE A 80 1.59 9.09 -7.20
C ILE A 80 1.61 9.85 -8.53
N MET A 81 0.46 10.28 -9.05
CA MET A 81 0.39 10.95 -10.35
C MET A 81 1.09 12.31 -10.36
N SER A 82 1.20 12.96 -9.20
CA SER A 82 2.02 14.17 -9.05
C SER A 82 3.51 13.96 -9.32
N GLU A 83 3.97 12.69 -9.32
CA GLU A 83 5.35 12.32 -9.62
C GLU A 83 5.52 11.77 -11.05
N TRP A 84 4.44 11.58 -11.80
CA TRP A 84 4.48 11.02 -13.15
C TRP A 84 4.98 12.06 -14.16
N ASP A 85 5.90 11.68 -15.04
CA ASP A 85 6.34 12.55 -16.14
C ASP A 85 5.47 12.31 -17.39
N ASP A 86 4.42 13.13 -17.57
CA ASP A 86 3.48 13.01 -18.70
C ASP A 86 4.14 13.14 -20.08
N LYS A 87 5.30 13.83 -20.16
CA LYS A 87 6.03 13.99 -21.42
C LYS A 87 6.86 12.77 -21.77
N ALA A 88 7.32 12.03 -20.76
CA ALA A 88 8.23 10.89 -20.94
C ALA A 88 7.52 9.53 -20.87
N ASN A 89 6.26 9.47 -20.45
CA ASN A 89 5.55 8.22 -20.21
C ASN A 89 4.25 8.08 -21.02
N PRO A 90 3.85 6.84 -21.36
CA PRO A 90 2.59 6.58 -22.03
C PRO A 90 1.38 6.73 -21.09
N VAL A 91 0.22 7.07 -21.66
CA VAL A 91 -1.08 7.01 -20.98
C VAL A 91 -1.60 5.57 -20.87
N GLY A 92 -2.65 5.34 -20.08
CA GLY A 92 -3.34 4.03 -20.03
C GLY A 92 -2.55 2.92 -19.34
N MET A 93 -1.72 3.26 -18.35
CA MET A 93 -0.95 2.28 -17.60
C MET A 93 -1.76 1.64 -16.47
N LYS A 94 -1.39 0.41 -16.09
CA LYS A 94 -1.91 -0.28 -14.91
C LYS A 94 -0.88 -0.29 -13.79
N SER A 95 -1.36 -0.34 -12.55
CA SER A 95 -0.50 -0.37 -11.36
C SER A 95 0.43 -1.57 -11.28
N SER A 96 0.09 -2.71 -11.91
CA SER A 96 0.95 -3.91 -11.95
C SER A 96 1.96 -3.92 -13.10
N SER A 97 2.04 -2.86 -13.91
CA SER A 97 2.91 -2.81 -15.08
C SER A 97 4.40 -2.91 -14.68
N ARG A 98 5.16 -3.70 -15.45
CA ARG A 98 6.63 -3.76 -15.38
C ARG A 98 7.31 -2.69 -16.24
N TYR A 99 6.53 -1.82 -16.89
CA TYR A 99 7.05 -0.70 -17.65
C TYR A 99 7.91 0.21 -16.74
N LYS A 100 9.12 0.53 -17.20
CA LYS A 100 10.04 1.43 -16.51
C LYS A 100 9.65 2.88 -16.80
N ALA A 101 8.84 3.46 -15.93
CA ALA A 101 8.37 4.84 -16.07
C ALA A 101 9.38 5.84 -15.48
N HIS A 102 9.37 7.04 -16.04
CA HIS A 102 10.09 8.20 -15.56
C HIS A 102 9.27 8.93 -14.50
N TRP A 103 9.90 9.22 -13.36
CA TRP A 103 9.26 9.88 -12.23
C TRP A 103 10.06 11.12 -11.83
N LYS A 104 9.38 12.13 -11.28
CA LYS A 104 9.97 13.33 -10.69
C LYS A 104 9.32 13.65 -9.36
N CYS A 105 10.08 13.66 -8.28
CA CYS A 105 9.52 13.90 -6.95
C CYS A 105 9.35 15.40 -6.71
N PRO A 106 8.64 15.81 -5.65
CA PRO A 106 8.49 17.22 -5.29
C PRO A 106 9.81 17.96 -5.03
N GLN A 107 10.91 17.25 -4.76
CA GLN A 107 12.26 17.82 -4.61
C GLN A 107 12.99 18.00 -5.94
N GLY A 108 12.36 17.65 -7.07
CA GLY A 108 12.93 17.79 -8.41
C GLY A 108 13.81 16.63 -8.86
N HIS A 109 14.15 15.68 -7.99
CA HIS A 109 14.92 14.50 -8.37
C HIS A 109 14.12 13.64 -9.36
N LYS A 110 14.80 13.23 -10.43
CA LYS A 110 14.25 12.32 -11.43
C LYS A 110 14.78 10.90 -11.21
N TRP A 111 13.93 9.89 -11.42
CA TRP A 111 14.38 8.50 -11.42
C TRP A 111 13.50 7.65 -12.35
N VAL A 112 13.99 6.46 -12.66
CA VAL A 112 13.28 5.47 -13.47
C VAL A 112 13.06 4.22 -12.63
N THR A 113 11.82 3.72 -12.58
CA THR A 113 11.48 2.45 -11.93
C THR A 113 10.24 1.84 -12.55
N GLU A 114 10.03 0.54 -12.33
CA GLU A 114 8.82 -0.13 -12.80
C GLU A 114 7.57 0.46 -12.13
N VAL A 115 6.48 0.64 -12.88
CA VAL A 115 5.21 1.18 -12.33
C VAL A 115 4.77 0.39 -11.09
N ARG A 116 4.84 -0.95 -11.11
CA ARG A 116 4.48 -1.77 -9.95
C ARG A 116 5.34 -1.53 -8.70
N GLN A 117 6.60 -1.16 -8.87
CA GLN A 117 7.50 -0.86 -7.75
C GLN A 117 7.06 0.45 -7.08
N ARG A 118 6.70 1.46 -7.88
CA ARG A 118 6.21 2.74 -7.35
C ARG A 118 4.78 2.65 -6.81
N ALA A 119 3.87 2.02 -7.54
CA ALA A 119 2.43 2.00 -7.29
C ALA A 119 1.99 0.93 -6.27
N GLN A 120 2.56 -0.28 -6.33
CA GLN A 120 2.13 -1.39 -5.45
C GLN A 120 3.09 -1.62 -4.28
N ARG A 121 4.41 -1.45 -4.49
CA ARG A 121 5.42 -1.62 -3.42
C ARG A 121 5.73 -0.32 -2.68
N GLY A 122 5.38 0.83 -3.26
CA GLY A 122 5.58 2.13 -2.63
C GLY A 122 7.04 2.61 -2.63
N HIS A 123 7.90 2.06 -3.50
CA HIS A 123 9.27 2.56 -3.65
C HIS A 123 9.26 3.97 -4.25
N GLY A 124 9.67 4.96 -3.47
CA GLY A 124 9.74 6.35 -3.91
C GLY A 124 11.07 6.72 -4.57
N CYS A 125 11.36 8.01 -4.59
CA CYS A 125 12.61 8.55 -5.10
C CYS A 125 13.83 7.95 -4.35
N PRO A 126 14.78 7.31 -5.05
CA PRO A 126 15.95 6.71 -4.41
C PRO A 126 16.90 7.74 -3.81
N VAL A 127 16.99 8.95 -4.37
CA VAL A 127 17.82 10.04 -3.83
C VAL A 127 17.24 10.58 -2.54
N CYS A 128 15.91 10.71 -2.47
CA CYS A 128 15.25 11.03 -1.21
C CYS A 128 15.50 9.86 -0.23
N GLY A 129 15.15 8.63 -0.62
CA GLY A 129 15.30 7.44 0.20
C GLY A 129 16.71 7.24 0.76
N SER A 130 17.77 7.46 -0.02
CA SER A 130 19.16 7.29 0.41
C SER A 130 19.63 8.35 1.42
N LYS A 131 19.00 9.52 1.45
CA LYS A 131 19.24 10.54 2.49
C LYS A 131 18.52 10.20 3.80
N TRP A 132 17.54 9.31 3.75
CA TRP A 132 16.76 8.87 4.91
C TRP A 132 17.25 7.50 5.36
N ASN A 133 18.08 7.47 6.39
CA ASN A 133 18.48 6.22 7.05
C ASN A 133 17.35 5.64 7.94
N THR A 134 16.08 5.89 7.58
CA THR A 134 14.89 5.69 8.41
C THR A 134 13.81 4.94 7.65
N SER A 135 13.12 4.02 8.34
CA SER A 135 12.10 3.17 7.70
C SER A 135 10.83 3.96 7.35
N PHE A 136 10.01 3.47 6.41
CA PHE A 136 8.72 4.10 6.14
C PHE A 136 7.80 4.08 7.37
N GLY A 137 7.89 3.05 8.22
CA GLY A 137 7.13 2.95 9.46
C GLY A 137 7.53 4.04 10.47
N GLU A 138 8.83 4.24 10.67
CA GLU A 138 9.37 5.33 11.48
C GLU A 138 8.92 6.71 10.96
N GLN A 139 9.04 6.95 9.66
CA GLN A 139 8.58 8.21 9.05
C GLN A 139 7.08 8.41 9.22
N THR A 140 6.30 7.33 9.20
CA THR A 140 4.86 7.37 9.44
C THR A 140 4.55 7.77 10.87
N LEU A 141 5.18 7.12 11.86
CA LEU A 141 5.05 7.48 13.29
C LEU A 141 5.39 8.96 13.49
N MET A 142 6.54 9.39 12.99
CA MET A 142 6.95 10.79 13.04
C MET A 142 5.91 11.75 12.44
N PHE A 143 5.39 11.41 11.26
CA PHE A 143 4.46 12.29 10.55
C PHE A 143 3.14 12.48 11.29
N TYR A 144 2.57 11.41 11.86
CA TYR A 144 1.30 11.46 12.59
C TYR A 144 1.46 12.07 13.97
N LEU A 145 2.41 11.60 14.77
CA LEU A 145 2.65 12.11 16.13
C LEU A 145 2.99 13.61 16.14
N SER A 146 3.70 14.07 15.11
CA SER A 146 4.02 15.48 14.97
C SER A 146 2.85 16.35 14.49
N ARG A 147 1.64 15.80 14.28
CA ARG A 147 0.40 16.59 14.07
C ARG A 147 -0.12 17.12 15.40
N ASP A 148 -0.07 16.28 16.43
CA ASP A 148 -0.72 16.54 17.72
C ASP A 148 0.25 17.13 18.75
N TYR A 149 1.53 16.74 18.74
CA TYR A 149 2.56 17.27 19.65
C TYR A 149 3.43 18.42 19.09
N SER A 150 2.94 19.11 18.06
CA SER A 150 3.38 20.46 17.64
C SER A 150 4.86 20.84 17.87
N ARG A 151 5.78 20.16 17.15
CA ARG A 151 7.22 20.50 16.94
C ARG A 151 8.24 19.90 17.91
N THR A 152 7.86 19.18 18.96
CA THR A 152 8.85 18.59 19.88
C THR A 152 9.25 17.16 19.53
N VAL A 153 8.43 16.44 18.76
CA VAL A 153 8.75 15.09 18.29
C VAL A 153 10.00 15.14 17.41
N ARG A 154 11.01 14.36 17.78
CA ARG A 154 12.30 14.27 17.09
C ARG A 154 12.50 12.84 16.59
N ASN A 155 13.07 12.68 15.40
CA ASN A 155 13.60 11.40 14.97
C ASN A 155 15.12 11.41 15.03
N ARG A 156 15.71 10.21 15.19
CA ARG A 156 17.16 10.02 15.31
C ARG A 156 17.78 10.91 16.38
N ALA A 157 17.09 11.06 17.50
CA ALA A 157 17.58 11.86 18.61
C ALA A 157 18.68 11.09 19.32
N ILE A 158 19.85 11.70 19.50
CA ILE A 158 20.91 11.10 20.30
C ILE A 158 20.65 11.43 21.76
N ILE A 159 20.34 10.40 22.53
CA ILE A 159 20.17 10.45 23.98
C ILE A 159 21.32 9.62 24.54
N LYS A 160 22.30 10.33 25.12
CA LYS A 160 23.41 9.71 25.87
C LYS A 160 24.19 8.67 25.06
N GLY A 161 24.47 9.01 23.81
CA GLY A 161 25.25 8.19 22.88
C GLY A 161 24.42 7.19 22.09
N GLN A 162 23.15 6.97 22.45
CA GLN A 162 22.26 6.07 21.74
C GLN A 162 21.26 6.84 20.88
N GLU A 163 21.05 6.38 19.65
CA GLU A 163 20.03 6.91 18.74
C GLU A 163 18.66 6.30 19.05
N ALA A 164 17.68 7.16 19.32
CA ALA A 164 16.26 6.82 19.42
C ALA A 164 15.57 7.08 18.06
N ASP A 165 14.76 6.12 17.60
CA ASP A 165 14.06 6.23 16.32
C ASP A 165 13.07 7.40 16.33
N VAL A 166 12.24 7.48 17.37
CA VAL A 166 11.37 8.63 17.66
C VAL A 166 11.46 8.97 19.14
N TRP A 167 11.57 10.27 19.46
CA TRP A 167 11.56 10.78 20.83
C TRP A 167 10.55 11.92 20.97
N ILE A 168 9.75 11.86 22.03
CA ILE A 168 8.76 12.87 22.41
C ILE A 168 9.19 13.45 23.78
N PRO A 169 9.96 14.55 23.79
CA PRO A 169 10.51 15.11 25.03
C PRO A 169 9.43 15.47 26.05
N GLY A 170 8.30 16.02 25.60
CA GLY A 170 7.21 16.46 26.48
C GLY A 170 6.49 15.32 27.21
N LEU A 171 6.71 14.07 26.82
CA LEU A 171 6.14 12.87 27.47
C LEU A 171 7.21 11.99 28.11
N ASN A 172 8.48 12.39 27.97
CA ASN A 172 9.63 11.55 28.29
C ASN A 172 9.55 10.16 27.65
N THR A 173 9.09 10.08 26.39
CA THR A 173 8.82 8.79 25.72
C THR A 173 9.69 8.61 24.47
N VAL A 174 10.34 7.46 24.37
CA VAL A 174 10.99 6.94 23.17
C VAL A 174 10.08 5.91 22.51
N ILE A 175 10.02 5.93 21.17
CA ILE A 175 9.39 4.89 20.37
C ILE A 175 10.47 4.29 19.48
N GLU A 176 10.74 3.01 19.67
CA GLU A 176 11.64 2.21 18.81
C GLU A 176 10.81 1.55 17.71
N HIS A 177 11.16 1.81 16.45
CA HIS A 177 10.53 1.20 15.29
C HIS A 177 11.43 0.12 14.71
N ASP A 178 11.20 -1.11 15.14
CA ASP A 178 12.01 -2.24 14.70
C ASP A 178 11.38 -3.01 13.55
N SER A 179 12.23 -3.76 12.85
CA SER A 179 11.79 -4.79 11.93
C SER A 179 12.34 -6.14 12.38
N TRP A 180 11.44 -7.11 12.58
CA TRP A 180 11.79 -8.47 13.03
C TRP A 180 12.87 -9.14 12.15
N ARG A 181 13.02 -8.71 10.89
CA ARG A 181 14.04 -9.21 9.94
C ARG A 181 15.45 -8.74 10.23
N TRP A 182 15.59 -7.55 10.79
CA TRP A 182 16.86 -6.83 10.90
C TRP A 182 17.30 -6.67 12.36
N HIS A 183 16.36 -6.68 13.29
CA HIS A 183 16.59 -6.56 14.73
C HIS A 183 15.92 -7.74 15.45
N PRO A 184 16.65 -8.84 15.68
CA PRO A 184 16.12 -10.00 16.41
C PRO A 184 15.95 -9.69 17.91
N ASP A 185 16.76 -8.78 18.45
CA ASP A 185 16.59 -8.20 19.78
C ASP A 185 16.22 -6.72 19.64
N THR A 186 14.94 -6.44 19.86
CA THR A 186 14.38 -5.08 19.82
C THR A 186 14.58 -4.32 21.13
N THR A 187 15.06 -4.97 22.19
CA THR A 187 15.09 -4.43 23.56
C THR A 187 16.48 -4.05 24.04
N ALA A 188 17.50 -4.20 23.18
CA ALA A 188 18.90 -3.93 23.53
C ALA A 188 19.16 -2.51 24.07
N LYS A 189 18.35 -1.52 23.68
CA LYS A 189 18.49 -0.12 24.15
C LYS A 189 17.68 0.18 25.42
N ASP A 190 16.77 -0.71 25.82
CA ASP A 190 15.83 -0.45 26.91
C ASP A 190 16.50 -0.08 28.24
N PRO A 191 17.60 -0.72 28.67
CA PRO A 191 18.29 -0.33 29.90
C PRO A 191 18.74 1.13 29.89
N ILE A 192 19.21 1.64 28.75
CA ILE A 192 19.66 3.03 28.58
C ILE A 192 18.47 3.97 28.73
N TRP A 193 17.34 3.63 28.11
CA TRP A 193 16.12 4.44 28.19
C TRP A 193 15.58 4.51 29.62
N VAL A 194 15.47 3.37 30.29
CA VAL A 194 15.00 3.27 31.67
C VAL A 194 15.92 4.02 32.64
N GLU A 195 17.24 3.90 32.50
CA GLU A 195 18.21 4.64 33.33
C GLU A 195 18.00 6.16 33.24
N HIS A 196 17.56 6.66 32.08
CA HIS A 196 17.28 8.07 31.85
C HIS A 196 15.82 8.47 32.15
N GLY A 197 15.07 7.59 32.82
CA GLY A 197 13.69 7.80 33.22
C GLY A 197 12.70 7.85 32.05
N LEU A 198 13.09 7.37 30.86
CA LEU A 198 12.26 7.42 29.65
C LEU A 198 11.28 6.24 29.60
N ASN A 199 10.05 6.55 29.21
CA ASN A 199 9.07 5.54 28.79
C ASN A 199 9.46 5.00 27.41
N ILE A 200 9.19 3.72 27.16
CA ILE A 200 9.54 3.05 25.90
C ILE A 200 8.26 2.48 25.29
N ILE A 201 8.06 2.71 24.00
CA ILE A 201 7.05 2.02 23.19
C ILE A 201 7.77 1.31 22.04
N HIS A 202 7.55 0.02 21.90
CA HIS A 202 8.11 -0.79 20.81
C HIS A 202 7.09 -0.93 19.70
N VAL A 203 7.43 -0.53 18.48
CA VAL A 203 6.58 -0.71 17.29
C VAL A 203 7.31 -1.60 16.30
N VAL A 204 6.90 -2.87 16.22
CA VAL A 204 7.63 -3.88 15.46
C VAL A 204 6.89 -4.24 14.19
N ALA A 205 7.51 -3.92 13.05
CA ALA A 205 7.11 -4.44 11.76
C ALA A 205 7.41 -5.94 11.75
N GLY A 206 6.35 -6.76 11.73
CA GLY A 206 6.33 -8.18 12.05
C GLY A 206 5.53 -9.02 11.05
N PHE A 207 5.02 -10.13 11.56
CA PHE A 207 4.18 -11.10 10.85
C PHE A 207 2.77 -11.24 11.41
N HIS A 208 2.52 -10.60 12.54
CA HIS A 208 1.30 -10.71 13.32
C HIS A 208 0.88 -9.31 13.75
N ASN A 209 -0.41 -9.15 13.99
CA ASN A 209 -0.94 -7.97 14.66
C ASN A 209 -1.15 -8.35 16.13
N LYS A 210 -0.36 -7.78 17.04
CA LYS A 210 -0.46 -8.05 18.48
C LYS A 210 -0.10 -6.79 19.25
N VAL A 211 -0.85 -6.49 20.31
CA VAL A 211 -0.52 -5.43 21.28
C VAL A 211 -0.34 -6.10 22.63
N ASP A 212 0.77 -5.80 23.29
CA ASP A 212 1.16 -6.37 24.58
C ASP A 212 1.84 -5.29 25.42
N GLY A 213 1.07 -4.64 26.31
CA GLY A 213 1.53 -3.48 27.05
C GLY A 213 2.02 -2.35 26.14
N ASN A 214 3.32 -2.04 26.23
CA ASN A 214 3.99 -1.03 25.44
C ASN A 214 4.55 -1.53 24.10
N ARG A 215 4.29 -2.79 23.73
CA ARG A 215 4.75 -3.40 22.48
C ARG A 215 3.59 -3.56 21.49
N ILE A 216 3.79 -3.07 20.27
CA ILE A 216 2.83 -3.09 19.16
C ILE A 216 3.50 -3.78 17.97
N GLU A 217 3.04 -4.98 17.64
CA GLU A 217 3.45 -5.70 16.44
C GLU A 217 2.39 -5.54 15.35
N TYR A 218 2.83 -5.34 14.10
CA TYR A 218 1.94 -5.29 12.95
C TYR A 218 2.46 -6.13 11.77
N ASP A 219 1.57 -6.86 11.09
CA ASP A 219 1.96 -7.64 9.91
C ASP A 219 2.28 -6.70 8.75
N CYS A 220 3.56 -6.60 8.38
CA CYS A 220 4.02 -5.77 7.28
C CYS A 220 4.11 -6.53 5.94
N ARG A 221 3.95 -7.86 5.91
CA ARG A 221 4.05 -8.67 4.68
C ARG A 221 2.85 -8.48 3.76
N HIS A 222 1.65 -8.43 4.33
CA HIS A 222 0.39 -8.39 3.57
C HIS A 222 -0.29 -7.02 3.60
N ASP A 223 0.41 -5.98 4.04
CA ASP A 223 -0.17 -4.66 4.30
C ASP A 223 -0.06 -3.69 3.10
N THR A 224 -0.50 -4.15 1.93
CA THR A 224 -0.44 -3.33 0.69
C THR A 224 -1.24 -2.02 0.77
N GLN A 225 -2.27 -2.00 1.61
CA GLN A 225 -3.10 -0.81 1.86
C GLN A 225 -2.64 0.00 3.08
N ARG A 226 -1.58 -0.44 3.78
CA ARG A 226 -1.01 0.21 4.98
C ARG A 226 -1.99 0.36 6.14
N LYS A 227 -2.97 -0.55 6.22
CA LYS A 227 -3.98 -0.59 7.29
C LYS A 227 -3.41 -1.12 8.60
N ASN A 228 -2.53 -2.12 8.55
CA ASN A 228 -1.90 -2.64 9.77
C ASN A 228 -0.95 -1.58 10.36
N LEU A 229 -0.18 -0.89 9.52
CA LEU A 229 0.62 0.27 9.95
C LEU A 229 -0.25 1.41 10.50
N ALA A 230 -1.40 1.70 9.87
CA ALA A 230 -2.33 2.71 10.39
C ALA A 230 -2.83 2.36 11.80
N ASN A 231 -3.22 1.10 12.01
CA ASN A 231 -3.65 0.60 13.31
C ASN A 231 -2.52 0.68 14.33
N ALA A 232 -1.29 0.34 13.96
CA ALA A 232 -0.14 0.45 14.85
C ALA A 232 0.08 1.89 15.33
N VAL A 233 0.01 2.88 14.42
CA VAL A 233 0.08 4.30 14.79
C VAL A 233 -1.06 4.68 15.73
N GLN A 234 -2.29 4.21 15.48
CA GLN A 234 -3.42 4.47 16.38
C GLN A 234 -3.20 3.88 17.78
N GLN A 235 -2.61 2.69 17.89
CA GLN A 235 -2.26 2.10 19.19
C GLN A 235 -1.19 2.92 19.91
N VAL A 236 -0.20 3.47 19.19
CA VAL A 236 0.76 4.41 19.77
C VAL A 236 0.05 5.66 20.28
N GLU A 237 -0.86 6.25 19.51
CA GLU A 237 -1.65 7.41 19.95
C GLU A 237 -2.41 7.11 21.26
N LEU A 238 -3.03 5.92 21.36
CA LEU A 238 -3.73 5.48 22.56
C LEU A 238 -2.81 5.33 23.77
N LEU A 239 -1.64 4.70 23.60
CA LEU A 239 -0.65 4.54 24.68
C LEU A 239 -0.09 5.88 25.18
N LEU A 240 -0.01 6.87 24.29
CA LEU A 240 0.40 8.23 24.63
C LEU A 240 -0.73 9.08 25.23
N GLY A 241 -1.95 8.52 25.35
CA GLY A 241 -3.13 9.24 25.84
C GLY A 241 -3.67 10.28 24.86
N ILE A 242 -3.30 10.20 23.58
CA ILE A 242 -3.82 11.06 22.52
C ILE A 242 -5.21 10.57 22.15
N LYS A 243 -6.20 11.46 22.14
CA LYS A 243 -7.50 11.15 21.54
C LYS A 243 -7.33 11.07 20.03
N PRO A 244 -7.67 9.96 19.36
CA PRO A 244 -7.57 9.87 17.91
C PRO A 244 -8.66 10.77 17.28
N VAL A 245 -8.29 12.02 16.97
CA VAL A 245 -9.25 13.02 16.43
C VAL A 245 -9.24 13.07 14.90
N ARG A 246 -8.23 12.46 14.26
CA ARG A 246 -8.03 12.56 12.81
C ARG A 246 -7.78 11.19 12.17
N PRO A 247 -8.29 10.94 10.96
CA PRO A 247 -8.03 9.71 10.25
C PRO A 247 -6.53 9.48 10.00
N ILE A 248 -6.08 8.25 10.24
CA ILE A 248 -4.75 7.75 9.91
C ILE A 248 -4.87 6.93 8.62
N ASP A 249 -4.25 7.42 7.55
CA ASP A 249 -4.19 6.73 6.25
C ASP A 249 -2.78 6.88 5.65
N PRO A 250 -1.82 6.03 6.05
CA PRO A 250 -0.43 6.12 5.60
C PRO A 250 -0.27 5.86 4.10
N LYS A 251 -1.26 5.26 3.43
CA LYS A 251 -1.25 5.09 1.97
C LYS A 251 -1.57 6.43 1.30
N LYS A 252 -2.69 7.06 1.66
CA LYS A 252 -3.08 8.38 1.13
C LYS A 252 -2.04 9.45 1.47
N ASP A 253 -1.53 9.44 2.70
CA ASP A 253 -0.57 10.44 3.16
C ASP A 253 0.89 10.15 2.75
N SER A 254 1.17 9.04 2.04
CA SER A 254 2.54 8.66 1.62
C SER A 254 3.35 9.82 1.04
N PRO A 255 2.83 10.62 0.08
CA PRO A 255 3.61 11.71 -0.50
C PRO A 255 4.00 12.77 0.53
N ARG A 256 3.14 13.00 1.54
CA ARG A 256 3.37 13.98 2.61
C ARG A 256 4.31 13.43 3.69
N ILE A 257 4.17 12.15 4.03
CA ILE A 257 5.08 11.44 4.94
C ILE A 257 6.51 11.54 4.41
N LEU A 258 6.71 11.14 3.15
CA LEU A 258 8.01 11.16 2.48
C LEU A 258 8.54 12.59 2.25
N ARG A 259 7.66 13.60 2.10
CA ARG A 259 8.04 15.02 1.94
C ARG A 259 8.38 15.70 3.26
N ARG A 260 7.71 15.39 4.38
CA ARG A 260 7.93 16.05 5.67
C ARG A 260 9.37 15.85 6.17
N CYS A 261 9.93 14.68 5.92
CA CYS A 261 11.30 14.38 6.26
C CYS A 261 12.30 15.26 5.48
N SER A 262 11.94 15.77 4.28
CA SER A 262 12.82 16.59 3.44
C SER A 262 13.14 18.01 3.94
N ARG A 263 12.60 18.43 5.09
CA ARG A 263 12.92 19.72 5.71
C ARG A 263 14.01 19.55 6.76
N LYS A 264 15.24 19.29 6.30
CA LYS A 264 16.47 19.64 7.01
C LYS A 264 17.40 20.30 6.00
N ASN A 265 17.21 21.61 5.81
CA ASN A 265 18.32 22.53 5.61
C ASN A 265 18.60 23.14 6.97
#